data_AF-A0A0Q7HDZ3-F1
#
_entry.id   AF-A0A0Q7HDZ3-F1
#
_cell.length_a   1.000
_cell.length_b   1.000
_cell.length_c   1.000
_cell.angle_alpha   90.00
_cell.angle_beta   90.00
_cell.angle_gamma   90.00
#
_symmetry.space_group_name_H-M   'P 1'
#
loop_
_entity.id
_entity.type
_entity.pdbx_description
1 polymer ?
#
loop_
_entity_poly.entity_id
_entity_poly.type
_entity_poly.pdbx_seq_one_letter_code
_entity_poly.pdbx_strand_id
1 'polypeptide(L)'
;MSIRFTRAAVPSACAGLLLALSACGGGGGGGGGGLPPFGPGGANPPSSPSPVAMSGKVMVQGPVSGALVCVDRNRNGTCDDGEPAAAKTGDDGAYGIGYTPADEAEAAELAAAPLLAQVDGSNPSLPAFSKAFTMSAPAGHRAQVNPLTSLLQAGVAAGLPLERAEALVLQQLGLPEAAQLYDYRGVTVTDSARFEDNAFTAALVTADALHSGVALRVVDPATVTPVASDQLARLDFARADHYIARTYPTDGVPDPATGKVKLTDRRAGLTNGAPTTHDTLYGSLQLGANGWVRCDENVAFTTTLGTPSRSDYCAGTTRTFGHTAVTDISGRKMAEVVAEMQAADGNSIFGVVPSVAFANPDATFPAGSQLRHRRGVDLTQPLSINLANPNEKTGFTSLEALMAAFPAGGVSLPAGTGTTSMGVLDEQQTRILRVAFTGAGTVQYYACNFHPATSTYDTCAATETGTVEVRTEGGVRVLVFNGGHPPTAVGSLRTFGEYDGAVYVVRGTKSDARYNVNTARRLNGVAWEAMKPQLGIGSAA
;
A
#
# COMPACT_ATOMS: atom_id res chain seq x y z
N MET A 1 12.24 7.34 3.35
CA MET A 1 11.29 8.05 4.24
C MET A 1 11.36 7.39 5.61
N SER A 2 12.13 7.97 6.54
CA SER A 2 12.30 7.40 7.88
C SER A 2 11.27 8.02 8.82
N ILE A 3 10.18 7.32 9.07
CA ILE A 3 9.18 7.72 10.06
C ILE A 3 9.76 7.38 11.44
N ARG A 4 10.19 8.40 12.19
CA ARG A 4 10.56 8.26 13.60
C ARG A 4 9.32 8.58 14.44
N PHE A 5 8.74 7.57 15.09
CA PHE A 5 7.76 7.78 16.13
C PHE A 5 8.47 8.20 17.42
N THR A 6 8.40 9.49 17.76
CA THR A 6 8.80 9.96 19.09
C THR A 6 7.67 9.66 20.08
N ARG A 7 7.96 8.80 21.07
CA ARG A 7 7.10 8.56 22.23
C ARG A 7 7.03 9.84 23.07
N ALA A 8 5.87 10.49 23.11
CA ALA A 8 5.54 11.42 24.18
C ALA A 8 4.88 10.63 25.31
N ALA A 9 5.45 10.76 26.51
CA ALA A 9 5.01 10.09 27.72
C ALA A 9 3.65 10.64 28.20
N VAL A 10 2.72 9.74 28.53
CA VAL A 10 1.48 10.07 29.24
C VAL A 10 1.67 9.66 30.70
N PRO A 11 1.50 10.56 31.68
CA PRO A 11 1.53 10.18 33.09
C PRO A 11 0.23 9.48 33.48
N SER A 12 0.38 8.29 34.08
CA SER A 12 -0.65 7.61 34.87
C SER A 12 -1.15 8.50 36.00
N ALA A 13 -2.45 8.73 36.05
CA ALA A 13 -3.14 9.16 37.25
C ALA A 13 -4.44 8.35 37.42
N CYS A 14 -4.41 7.45 38.39
CA CYS A 14 -5.57 6.77 38.94
C CYS A 14 -6.52 7.79 39.59
N ALA A 15 -7.81 7.72 39.30
CA ALA A 15 -8.86 8.08 40.24
C ALA A 15 -10.17 7.40 39.80
N GLY A 16 -10.65 6.45 40.61
CA GLY A 16 -11.95 5.86 40.44
C GLY A 16 -13.05 6.80 40.93
N LEU A 17 -14.19 6.76 40.25
CA LEU A 17 -15.47 7.14 40.85
C LEU A 17 -16.59 6.33 40.21
N LEU A 18 -17.06 5.34 40.97
CA LEU A 18 -18.32 4.63 40.76
C LEU A 18 -19.48 5.57 41.09
N LEU A 19 -20.38 5.80 40.14
CA LEU A 19 -21.72 6.30 40.42
C LEU A 19 -22.72 5.54 39.53
N ALA A 20 -23.46 4.65 40.18
CA ALA A 20 -24.62 3.94 39.66
C ALA A 20 -25.77 4.93 39.46
N LEU A 21 -26.45 4.88 38.30
CA LEU A 21 -27.81 5.40 38.18
C LEU A 21 -28.79 4.24 38.06
N SER A 22 -29.61 4.17 39.10
CA SER A 22 -30.80 3.35 39.32
C SER A 22 -31.89 3.63 38.29
N ALA A 23 -32.50 2.56 37.78
CA ALA A 23 -33.81 2.58 37.15
C ALA A 23 -34.92 2.53 38.23
N CYS A 24 -35.89 3.43 38.10
CA CYS A 24 -37.23 3.42 38.73
C CYS A 24 -38.05 4.40 37.86
N GLY A 25 -39.21 4.13 37.28
CA GLY A 25 -40.35 3.35 37.74
C GLY A 25 -41.48 4.32 38.11
N GLY A 26 -42.56 4.38 37.31
CA GLY A 26 -43.83 5.08 37.62
C GLY A 26 -44.35 5.92 36.45
N GLY A 27 -45.63 5.93 36.04
CA GLY A 27 -46.85 5.33 36.58
C GLY A 27 -48.02 6.33 36.53
N GLY A 28 -48.97 6.12 35.61
CA GLY A 28 -50.42 6.36 35.80
C GLY A 28 -51.04 7.77 35.64
N GLY A 29 -52.03 7.87 34.74
CA GLY A 29 -53.41 8.22 35.14
C GLY A 29 -54.04 9.56 34.70
N GLY A 30 -54.94 9.51 33.71
CA GLY A 30 -56.34 9.95 33.88
C GLY A 30 -56.80 11.34 33.43
N GLY A 31 -57.50 11.38 32.28
CA GLY A 31 -58.91 11.83 32.18
C GLY A 31 -59.24 13.32 31.99
N GLY A 32 -60.00 13.62 30.92
CA GLY A 32 -60.82 14.83 30.83
C GLY A 32 -61.21 15.21 29.40
N GLY A 33 -62.38 14.77 28.94
CA GLY A 33 -62.95 15.13 27.64
C GLY A 33 -63.53 16.55 27.60
N GLY A 34 -63.58 17.13 26.41
CA GLY A 34 -64.26 18.40 26.11
C GLY A 34 -64.27 18.67 24.61
N LEU A 35 -65.47 18.68 24.01
CA LEU A 35 -65.78 18.91 22.60
C LEU A 35 -65.37 20.31 22.10
N PRO A 36 -65.25 20.52 20.76
CA PRO A 36 -64.60 21.70 20.20
C PRO A 36 -65.56 22.90 20.04
N PRO A 37 -65.00 24.10 19.84
CA PRO A 37 -65.62 25.01 18.87
C PRO A 37 -64.64 25.49 17.80
N PHE A 38 -65.21 25.62 16.62
CA PHE A 38 -64.67 26.19 15.39
C PHE A 38 -64.14 27.62 15.60
N GLY A 39 -62.97 27.91 15.03
CA GLY A 39 -62.42 29.25 14.85
C GLY A 39 -61.47 29.27 13.64
N PRO A 40 -61.57 30.24 12.71
CA PRO A 40 -60.95 30.16 11.40
C PRO A 40 -59.47 30.57 11.40
N GLY A 41 -58.68 29.83 10.61
CA GLY A 41 -57.44 30.22 9.93
C GLY A 41 -56.66 31.44 10.44
N GLY A 42 -55.84 31.23 11.46
CA GLY A 42 -54.58 31.96 11.59
C GLY A 42 -53.50 31.16 10.84
N ALA A 43 -53.03 31.66 9.69
CA ALA A 43 -51.82 31.14 9.09
C ALA A 43 -50.69 31.31 10.11
N ASN A 44 -50.16 30.20 10.63
CA ASN A 44 -48.92 30.24 11.39
C ASN A 44 -47.87 30.95 10.51
N PRO A 45 -47.15 31.98 11.02
CA PRO A 45 -46.01 32.51 10.29
C PRO A 45 -45.05 31.34 10.01
N PRO A 46 -44.35 31.33 8.85
CA PRO A 46 -43.37 30.28 8.60
C PRO A 46 -42.41 30.26 9.78
N SER A 47 -42.37 29.12 10.48
CA SER A 47 -41.47 28.93 11.61
C SER A 47 -40.05 29.11 11.09
N SER A 48 -39.36 30.15 11.55
CA SER A 48 -37.95 30.36 11.22
C SER A 48 -37.16 29.11 11.63
N PRO A 49 -36.27 28.59 10.77
CA PRO A 49 -35.54 27.36 11.06
C PRO A 49 -34.74 27.49 12.36
N SER A 50 -34.67 26.39 13.11
CA SER A 50 -33.87 26.35 14.34
C SER A 50 -32.37 26.32 14.02
N PRO A 51 -31.50 26.90 14.88
CA PRO A 51 -30.05 26.80 14.71
C PRO A 51 -29.58 25.35 14.62
N VAL A 52 -28.74 25.06 13.63
CA VAL A 52 -28.09 23.78 13.41
C VAL A 52 -26.67 23.84 13.96
N ALA A 53 -26.31 22.85 14.76
CA ALA A 53 -24.95 22.68 15.27
C ALA A 53 -24.34 21.38 14.74
N MET A 54 -23.13 21.47 14.21
CA MET A 54 -22.33 20.34 13.74
C MET A 54 -21.00 20.34 14.48
N SER A 55 -20.56 19.18 14.93
CA SER A 55 -19.24 19.02 15.54
C SER A 55 -18.66 17.66 15.21
N GLY A 56 -17.34 17.55 15.28
CA GLY A 56 -16.61 16.34 14.93
C GLY A 56 -15.11 16.56 15.01
N LYS A 57 -14.34 15.66 14.39
CA LYS A 57 -12.88 15.73 14.34
C LYS A 57 -12.33 15.56 12.93
N VAL A 58 -11.18 16.17 12.66
CA VAL A 58 -10.39 15.94 11.44
C VAL A 58 -9.24 14.98 11.77
N MET A 59 -9.15 13.85 11.06
CA MET A 59 -8.25 12.74 11.39
C MET A 59 -7.49 12.23 10.15
N VAL A 60 -6.16 12.01 10.25
CA VAL A 60 -5.33 11.38 9.19
C VAL A 60 -4.37 10.33 9.76
N GLN A 61 -3.25 10.74 10.34
CA GLN A 61 -2.38 9.86 11.15
C GLN A 61 -2.71 9.95 12.65
N GLY A 62 -3.60 10.86 12.99
CA GLY A 62 -4.01 11.32 14.30
C GLY A 62 -4.86 12.58 14.09
N PRO A 63 -5.25 13.28 15.16
CA PRO A 63 -5.95 14.55 15.04
C PRO A 63 -5.14 15.59 14.27
N VAL A 64 -5.80 16.34 13.39
CA VAL A 64 -5.17 17.39 12.57
C VAL A 64 -5.52 18.75 13.14
N SER A 65 -4.52 19.45 13.68
CA SER A 65 -4.64 20.85 14.12
C SER A 65 -4.55 21.80 12.93
N GLY A 66 -5.23 22.94 12.99
CA GLY A 66 -5.12 24.00 11.98
C GLY A 66 -5.84 23.76 10.64
N ALA A 67 -6.68 22.72 10.53
CA ALA A 67 -7.48 22.45 9.33
C ALA A 67 -8.70 23.39 9.27
N LEU A 68 -9.06 23.87 8.06
CA LEU A 68 -10.28 24.64 7.83
C LEU A 68 -11.42 23.68 7.49
N VAL A 69 -12.53 23.75 8.22
CA VAL A 69 -13.71 22.88 8.02
C VAL A 69 -14.89 23.72 7.57
N CYS A 70 -15.58 23.31 6.51
CA CYS A 70 -16.73 24.02 5.95
C CYS A 70 -17.77 23.04 5.39
N VAL A 71 -19.01 23.50 5.27
CA VAL A 71 -20.07 22.78 4.55
C VAL A 71 -20.05 23.17 3.08
N ASP A 72 -19.74 22.22 2.21
CA ASP A 72 -19.63 22.43 0.76
C ASP A 72 -21.01 22.35 0.11
N ARG A 73 -21.68 23.49 0.14
CA ARG A 73 -23.07 23.68 -0.30
C ARG A 73 -23.19 23.56 -1.81
N ASN A 74 -22.24 24.16 -2.53
CA ASN A 74 -22.25 24.18 -3.98
C ASN A 74 -21.62 22.93 -4.62
N ARG A 75 -21.02 22.04 -3.81
CA ARG A 75 -20.40 20.77 -4.21
C ARG A 75 -19.21 20.94 -5.14
N ASN A 76 -18.42 22.01 -4.95
CA ASN A 76 -17.24 22.26 -5.76
C ASN A 76 -15.94 21.71 -5.13
N GLY A 77 -16.01 21.15 -3.91
CA GLY A 77 -14.85 20.58 -3.22
C GLY A 77 -13.89 21.60 -2.61
N THR A 78 -14.30 22.86 -2.46
CA THR A 78 -13.53 23.96 -1.89
C THR A 78 -14.36 24.66 -0.80
N CYS A 79 -13.71 25.15 0.26
CA CYS A 79 -14.37 26.03 1.21
C CYS A 79 -14.48 27.44 0.63
N ASP A 80 -15.68 27.86 0.26
CA ASP A 80 -15.93 29.17 -0.35
C ASP A 80 -16.42 30.22 0.66
N ASP A 81 -16.26 31.49 0.29
CA ASP A 81 -16.83 32.60 1.04
C ASP A 81 -18.37 32.50 1.08
N GLY A 82 -18.93 32.62 2.28
CA GLY A 82 -20.38 32.52 2.52
C GLY A 82 -20.86 31.11 2.86
N GLU A 83 -20.00 30.10 2.79
CA GLU A 83 -20.32 28.78 3.31
C GLU A 83 -20.15 28.69 4.83
N PRO A 84 -21.01 27.95 5.55
CA PRO A 84 -20.86 27.73 6.98
C PRO A 84 -19.52 27.05 7.28
N ALA A 85 -18.64 27.75 7.99
CA ALA A 85 -17.30 27.28 8.31
C ALA A 85 -17.02 27.31 9.82
N ALA A 86 -16.16 26.40 10.27
CA ALA A 86 -15.63 26.38 11.63
C ALA A 86 -14.42 27.32 11.74
N ALA A 87 -14.06 27.69 12.97
CA ALA A 87 -12.69 28.07 13.25
C ALA A 87 -11.74 26.92 12.89
N LYS A 88 -10.47 27.24 12.62
CA LYS A 88 -9.44 26.21 12.39
C LYS A 88 -9.40 25.22 13.56
N THR A 89 -9.25 23.94 13.25
CA THR A 89 -9.26 22.87 14.27
C THR A 89 -8.18 23.07 15.34
N GLY A 90 -8.49 22.67 16.57
CA GLY A 90 -7.53 22.65 17.68
C GLY A 90 -6.60 21.44 17.65
N ASP A 91 -5.74 21.31 18.65
CA ASP A 91 -4.75 20.23 18.78
C ASP A 91 -5.37 18.83 18.87
N ASP A 92 -6.62 18.75 19.33
CA ASP A 92 -7.42 17.51 19.38
C ASP A 92 -8.20 17.23 18.08
N GLY A 93 -7.96 18.04 17.05
CA GLY A 93 -8.57 17.98 15.73
C GLY A 93 -10.05 18.37 15.70
N ALA A 94 -10.60 18.88 16.81
CA ALA A 94 -12.02 19.17 16.91
C ALA A 94 -12.42 20.41 16.09
N TYR A 95 -13.62 20.36 15.53
CA TYR A 95 -14.28 21.50 14.91
C TYR A 95 -15.72 21.63 15.42
N GLY A 96 -16.27 22.84 15.33
CA GLY A 96 -17.66 23.13 15.61
C GLY A 96 -18.17 24.20 14.64
N ILE A 97 -19.32 23.93 14.01
CA ILE A 97 -20.03 24.86 13.13
C ILE A 97 -21.41 25.09 13.73
N GLY A 98 -21.72 26.33 14.07
CA GLY A 98 -23.08 26.78 14.36
C GLY A 98 -23.60 27.61 13.19
N TYR A 99 -24.77 27.27 12.68
CA TYR A 99 -25.40 27.98 11.58
C TYR A 99 -26.91 28.05 11.76
N THR A 100 -27.52 29.17 11.41
CA THR A 100 -28.98 29.32 11.42
C THR A 100 -29.45 29.48 9.97
N PRO A 101 -30.10 28.45 9.39
CA PRO A 101 -30.67 28.56 8.05
C PRO A 101 -31.72 29.67 7.99
N ALA A 102 -31.79 30.39 6.87
CA ALA A 102 -32.80 31.41 6.63
C ALA A 102 -34.19 30.80 6.40
N ASP A 103 -34.23 29.63 5.75
CA ASP A 103 -35.46 28.89 5.46
C ASP A 103 -35.25 27.36 5.44
N GLU A 104 -36.34 26.61 5.26
CA GLU A 104 -36.34 25.14 5.19
C GLU A 104 -35.58 24.58 3.99
N ALA A 105 -35.52 25.32 2.87
CA ALA A 105 -34.80 24.87 1.68
C ALA A 105 -33.28 24.92 1.92
N GLU A 106 -32.80 25.98 2.55
CA GLU A 106 -31.41 26.10 2.99
C GLU A 106 -31.08 25.08 4.09
N ALA A 107 -32.01 24.81 5.01
CA ALA A 107 -31.83 23.75 6.02
C ALA A 107 -31.67 22.36 5.36
N ALA A 108 -32.47 22.06 4.34
CA ALA A 108 -32.39 20.82 3.58
C ALA A 108 -31.09 20.72 2.76
N GLU A 109 -30.66 21.83 2.13
CA GLU A 109 -29.38 21.92 1.42
C GLU A 109 -28.20 21.65 2.37
N LEU A 110 -28.20 22.29 3.53
CA LEU A 110 -27.18 22.08 4.57
C LEU A 110 -27.16 20.63 5.08
N ALA A 111 -28.33 19.99 5.20
CA ALA A 111 -28.42 18.59 5.60
C ALA A 111 -27.86 17.64 4.53
N ALA A 112 -28.03 17.97 3.25
CA ALA A 112 -27.60 17.14 2.11
C ALA A 112 -26.17 17.44 1.60
N ALA A 113 -25.55 18.54 2.06
CA ALA A 113 -24.21 18.94 1.65
C ALA A 113 -23.13 18.07 2.32
N PRO A 114 -22.03 17.73 1.64
CA PRO A 114 -20.86 17.16 2.28
C PRO A 114 -20.16 18.19 3.19
N LEU A 115 -19.34 17.68 4.10
CA LEU A 115 -18.43 18.49 4.90
C LEU A 115 -17.01 18.35 4.36
N LEU A 116 -16.27 19.44 4.24
CA LEU A 116 -14.86 19.44 3.83
C LEU A 116 -13.94 19.76 4.99
N ALA A 117 -12.71 19.26 4.91
CA ALA A 117 -11.58 19.68 5.72
C ALA A 117 -10.37 19.96 4.82
N GLN A 118 -9.96 21.22 4.74
CA GLN A 118 -8.78 21.64 4.00
C GLN A 118 -7.56 21.65 4.91
N VAL A 119 -6.50 20.97 4.47
CA VAL A 119 -5.23 20.83 5.19
C VAL A 119 -4.12 21.44 4.37
N ASP A 120 -3.33 22.33 4.98
CA ASP A 120 -2.15 22.96 4.36
C ASP A 120 -1.00 21.95 4.19
N GLY A 121 -0.20 22.11 3.14
CA GLY A 121 1.02 21.32 2.90
C GLY A 121 2.15 21.60 3.89
N SER A 122 2.07 22.66 4.69
CA SER A 122 2.99 22.90 5.81
C SER A 122 2.39 22.57 7.18
N ASN A 123 1.34 21.76 7.24
CA ASN A 123 0.67 21.44 8.49
C ASN A 123 1.59 20.66 9.46
N PRO A 124 1.83 21.17 10.69
CA PRO A 124 2.76 20.56 11.63
C PRO A 124 2.29 19.22 12.20
N SER A 125 0.98 18.93 12.19
CA SER A 125 0.43 17.63 12.58
C SER A 125 0.73 16.54 11.55
N LEU A 126 1.10 16.92 10.31
CA LEU A 126 1.33 16.01 9.18
C LEU A 126 2.61 16.37 8.42
N PRO A 127 3.80 16.28 9.05
CA PRO A 127 5.06 16.72 8.44
C PRO A 127 5.50 15.92 7.20
N ALA A 128 4.90 14.74 6.98
CA ALA A 128 5.10 13.94 5.78
C ALA A 128 4.30 14.44 4.56
N PHE A 129 3.31 15.31 4.76
CA PHE A 129 2.35 15.76 3.76
C PHE A 129 2.72 17.17 3.29
N SER A 130 3.66 17.25 2.35
CA SER A 130 4.25 18.51 1.84
C SER A 130 3.38 19.35 0.90
N LYS A 131 2.13 18.95 0.63
CA LYS A 131 1.21 19.58 -0.33
C LYS A 131 -0.16 19.67 0.32
N ALA A 132 -0.85 20.78 0.06
CA ALA A 132 -2.21 20.96 0.53
C ALA A 132 -3.14 19.91 -0.10
N PHE A 133 -4.13 19.47 0.66
CA PHE A 133 -5.15 18.54 0.20
C PHE A 133 -6.46 18.75 0.97
N THR A 134 -7.56 18.34 0.35
CA THR A 134 -8.91 18.40 0.93
C THR A 134 -9.40 17.00 1.24
N MET A 135 -9.95 16.82 2.43
CA MET A 135 -10.74 15.65 2.80
C MET A 135 -12.21 16.01 2.85
N SER A 136 -13.07 15.00 2.75
CA SER A 136 -14.51 15.19 2.79
C SER A 136 -15.21 14.11 3.60
N ALA A 137 -16.42 14.40 4.07
CA ALA A 137 -17.32 13.45 4.69
C ALA A 137 -18.74 13.61 4.13
N PRO A 138 -19.45 12.51 3.86
CA PRO A 138 -20.84 12.58 3.41
C PRO A 138 -21.77 13.27 4.41
N ALA A 139 -22.88 13.78 3.88
CA ALA A 139 -24.03 14.20 4.67
C ALA A 139 -24.42 13.10 5.68
N GLY A 140 -24.77 13.49 6.91
CA GLY A 140 -25.11 12.56 7.99
C GLY A 140 -23.93 11.87 8.68
N HIS A 141 -22.72 11.88 8.10
CA HIS A 141 -21.55 11.15 8.61
C HIS A 141 -20.38 12.09 8.98
N ARG A 142 -20.70 13.17 9.71
CA ARG A 142 -19.76 14.26 9.98
C ARG A 142 -18.88 14.06 11.22
N ALA A 143 -19.13 13.03 12.04
CA ALA A 143 -18.40 12.85 13.30
C ALA A 143 -16.87 12.80 13.15
N GLN A 144 -16.37 12.24 12.04
CA GLN A 144 -14.97 12.33 11.64
C GLN A 144 -14.86 12.67 10.14
N VAL A 145 -14.09 13.71 9.81
CA VAL A 145 -13.61 13.94 8.44
C VAL A 145 -12.25 13.29 8.30
N ASN A 146 -12.17 12.23 7.50
CA ASN A 146 -10.96 11.40 7.38
C ASN A 146 -10.74 10.90 5.92
N PRO A 147 -9.62 10.21 5.63
CA PRO A 147 -9.35 9.74 4.27
C PRO A 147 -10.38 8.74 3.72
N LEU A 148 -10.92 7.86 4.56
CA LEU A 148 -11.90 6.84 4.15
C LEU A 148 -13.28 7.44 3.92
N THR A 149 -13.72 8.41 4.73
CA THR A 149 -14.94 9.19 4.45
C THR A 149 -14.79 10.01 3.17
N SER A 150 -13.57 10.42 2.83
CA SER A 150 -13.30 11.13 1.57
C SER A 150 -13.48 10.22 0.36
N LEU A 151 -12.99 8.98 0.44
CA LEU A 151 -13.22 7.97 -0.60
C LEU A 151 -14.71 7.63 -0.74
N LEU A 152 -15.41 7.48 0.39
CA LEU A 152 -16.85 7.26 0.41
C LEU A 152 -17.61 8.42 -0.27
N GLN A 153 -17.26 9.66 0.09
CA GLN A 153 -17.86 10.84 -0.51
C GLN A 153 -17.55 10.96 -2.00
N ALA A 154 -16.37 10.52 -2.47
CA ALA A 154 -16.08 10.46 -3.90
C ALA A 154 -17.03 9.50 -4.64
N GLY A 155 -17.42 8.38 -4.01
CA GLY A 155 -18.46 7.49 -4.54
C GLY A 155 -19.83 8.17 -4.60
N VAL A 156 -20.24 8.86 -3.55
CA VAL A 156 -21.51 9.60 -3.50
C VAL A 156 -21.54 10.73 -4.54
N ALA A 157 -20.45 11.48 -4.68
CA ALA A 157 -20.30 12.53 -5.69
C ALA A 157 -20.34 11.98 -7.12
N ALA A 158 -19.95 10.72 -7.32
CA ALA A 158 -20.10 10.00 -8.59
C ALA A 158 -21.53 9.47 -8.84
N GLY A 159 -22.49 9.80 -7.97
CA GLY A 159 -23.91 9.46 -8.12
C GLY A 159 -24.32 8.14 -7.46
N LEU A 160 -23.44 7.50 -6.68
CA LEU A 160 -23.82 6.30 -5.93
C LEU A 160 -24.67 6.67 -4.70
N PRO A 161 -25.74 5.91 -4.40
CA PRO A 161 -26.37 5.96 -3.08
C PRO A 161 -25.36 5.64 -1.98
N LEU A 162 -25.50 6.26 -0.81
CA LEU A 162 -24.53 6.14 0.29
C LEU A 162 -24.27 4.68 0.68
N GLU A 163 -25.32 3.90 0.87
CA GLU A 163 -25.22 2.49 1.28
C GLU A 163 -24.52 1.65 0.21
N ARG A 164 -24.73 1.97 -1.07
CA ARG A 164 -24.02 1.31 -2.18
C ARG A 164 -22.56 1.72 -2.22
N ALA A 165 -22.27 3.00 -1.99
CA ALA A 165 -20.91 3.51 -1.92
C ALA A 165 -20.13 2.86 -0.76
N GLU A 166 -20.75 2.72 0.43
CA GLU A 166 -20.15 2.00 1.56
C GLU A 166 -19.77 0.57 1.18
N ALA A 167 -20.71 -0.20 0.62
CA ALA A 167 -20.47 -1.58 0.22
C ALA A 167 -19.32 -1.70 -0.79
N LEU A 168 -19.27 -0.80 -1.78
CA LEU A 168 -18.21 -0.79 -2.80
C LEU A 168 -16.85 -0.37 -2.22
N VAL A 169 -16.82 0.60 -1.29
CA VAL A 169 -15.60 1.00 -0.60
C VAL A 169 -15.05 -0.16 0.25
N LEU A 170 -15.90 -0.84 1.01
CA LEU A 170 -15.48 -2.01 1.79
C LEU A 170 -14.90 -3.11 0.90
N GLN A 171 -15.55 -3.41 -0.23
CA GLN A 171 -15.06 -4.37 -1.21
C GLN A 171 -13.72 -3.94 -1.84
N GLN A 172 -13.61 -2.66 -2.22
CA GLN A 172 -12.41 -2.09 -2.86
C GLN A 172 -11.19 -2.11 -1.93
N LEU A 173 -11.40 -1.81 -0.64
CA LEU A 173 -10.35 -1.74 0.39
C LEU A 173 -10.16 -3.04 1.17
N GLY A 174 -11.01 -4.05 0.95
CA GLY A 174 -10.96 -5.32 1.67
C GLY A 174 -11.23 -5.18 3.17
N LEU A 175 -12.11 -4.24 3.55
CA LEU A 175 -12.46 -3.99 4.95
C LEU A 175 -13.75 -4.73 5.33
N PRO A 176 -13.84 -5.27 6.56
CA PRO A 176 -14.97 -6.11 6.96
C PRO A 176 -16.24 -5.32 7.34
N GLU A 177 -16.12 -4.06 7.78
CA GLU A 177 -17.22 -3.34 8.45
C GLU A 177 -17.26 -1.85 8.10
N ALA A 178 -18.46 -1.32 7.82
CA ALA A 178 -18.68 0.09 7.47
C ALA A 178 -18.25 1.07 8.58
N ALA A 179 -18.36 0.66 9.85
CA ALA A 179 -17.92 1.47 10.99
C ALA A 179 -16.46 1.91 10.88
N GLN A 180 -15.61 1.09 10.24
CA GLN A 180 -14.18 1.38 10.05
C GLN A 180 -13.93 2.53 9.06
N LEU A 181 -14.90 2.86 8.19
CA LEU A 181 -14.81 4.03 7.31
C LEU A 181 -14.94 5.33 8.11
N TYR A 182 -15.77 5.30 9.14
CA TYR A 182 -16.07 6.46 9.99
C TYR A 182 -15.10 6.57 11.18
N ASP A 183 -14.59 5.44 11.66
CA ASP A 183 -13.57 5.39 12.71
C ASP A 183 -12.53 4.30 12.43
N TYR A 184 -11.60 4.59 11.52
CA TYR A 184 -10.52 3.67 11.15
C TYR A 184 -9.49 3.45 12.26
N ARG A 185 -9.57 4.23 13.36
CA ARG A 185 -8.70 4.11 14.55
C ARG A 185 -9.27 3.15 15.59
N GLY A 186 -10.50 2.67 15.41
CA GLY A 186 -11.09 1.63 16.24
C GLY A 186 -10.42 0.24 16.07
N VAL A 187 -9.56 0.07 15.07
CA VAL A 187 -8.78 -1.16 14.88
C VAL A 187 -7.52 -1.16 15.74
N THR A 188 -7.20 -2.30 16.36
CA THR A 188 -5.97 -2.48 17.11
C THR A 188 -4.76 -2.48 16.17
N VAL A 189 -3.86 -1.52 16.34
CA VAL A 189 -2.52 -1.53 15.70
C VAL A 189 -1.56 -2.19 16.67
N THR A 190 -1.05 -3.36 16.30
CA THR A 190 -0.17 -4.17 17.17
C THR A 190 1.30 -3.80 17.04
N ASP A 191 1.72 -3.37 15.85
CA ASP A 191 3.08 -2.89 15.58
C ASP A 191 3.04 -1.66 14.68
N SER A 192 3.26 -0.48 15.27
CA SER A 192 3.29 0.79 14.52
C SER A 192 4.48 0.92 13.57
N ALA A 193 5.47 0.03 13.63
CA ALA A 193 6.58 -0.01 12.70
C ALA A 193 6.25 -0.75 11.39
N ARG A 194 5.06 -1.34 11.25
CA ARG A 194 4.66 -2.19 10.10
C ARG A 194 3.37 -1.68 9.44
N PHE A 195 3.19 -2.07 8.19
CA PHE A 195 1.89 -1.94 7.52
C PHE A 195 1.07 -3.19 7.75
N GLU A 196 0.09 -3.09 8.64
CA GLU A 196 -0.89 -4.15 8.88
C GLU A 196 -2.03 -4.06 7.86
N ASP A 197 -2.63 -5.19 7.50
CA ASP A 197 -3.76 -5.23 6.58
C ASP A 197 -5.08 -4.85 7.29
N ASN A 198 -5.26 -3.55 7.55
CA ASN A 198 -6.38 -3.02 8.32
C ASN A 198 -6.83 -1.63 7.83
N ALA A 199 -7.90 -1.10 8.44
CA ALA A 199 -8.46 0.22 8.11
C ALA A 199 -7.48 1.37 8.32
N PHE A 200 -6.54 1.25 9.27
CA PHE A 200 -5.52 2.27 9.51
C PHE A 200 -4.58 2.41 8.32
N THR A 201 -4.02 1.31 7.82
CA THR A 201 -3.21 1.32 6.60
C THR A 201 -4.02 1.78 5.39
N ALA A 202 -5.30 1.42 5.31
CA ALA A 202 -6.19 1.90 4.25
C ALA A 202 -6.36 3.43 4.25
N ALA A 203 -6.55 4.01 5.43
CA ALA A 203 -6.63 5.45 5.60
C ALA A 203 -5.31 6.14 5.21
N LEU A 204 -4.16 5.56 5.58
CA LEU A 204 -2.84 6.09 5.21
C LEU A 204 -2.62 6.11 3.69
N VAL A 205 -2.92 5.01 2.99
CA VAL A 205 -2.77 4.91 1.53
C VAL A 205 -3.72 5.87 0.80
N THR A 206 -4.94 6.04 1.33
CA THR A 206 -5.93 6.98 0.80
C THR A 206 -5.50 8.43 1.03
N ALA A 207 -4.91 8.74 2.20
CA ALA A 207 -4.33 10.05 2.47
C ALA A 207 -3.15 10.36 1.54
N ASP A 208 -2.26 9.40 1.29
CA ASP A 208 -1.14 9.58 0.33
C ASP A 208 -1.67 9.86 -1.09
N ALA A 209 -2.80 9.26 -1.48
CA ALA A 209 -3.45 9.55 -2.75
C ALA A 209 -3.92 11.02 -2.84
N LEU A 210 -4.64 11.49 -1.82
CA LEU A 210 -5.11 12.87 -1.71
C LEU A 210 -3.95 13.87 -1.70
N HIS A 211 -2.93 13.61 -0.86
CA HIS A 211 -1.70 14.40 -0.79
C HIS A 211 -1.02 14.57 -2.15
N SER A 212 -1.15 13.55 -3.00
CA SER A 212 -0.49 13.48 -4.29
C SER A 212 -1.34 14.01 -5.44
N GLY A 213 -2.51 14.57 -5.13
CA GLY A 213 -3.44 15.09 -6.12
C GLY A 213 -4.08 14.00 -6.97
N VAL A 214 -4.11 12.75 -6.48
CA VAL A 214 -4.76 11.64 -7.18
C VAL A 214 -6.24 11.64 -6.82
N ALA A 215 -7.10 11.74 -7.84
CA ALA A 215 -8.54 11.65 -7.65
C ALA A 215 -8.93 10.28 -7.06
N LEU A 216 -9.64 10.31 -5.94
CA LEU A 216 -10.24 9.12 -5.36
C LEU A 216 -11.38 8.64 -6.26
N ARG A 217 -11.53 7.32 -6.39
CA ARG A 217 -12.54 6.74 -7.26
C ARG A 217 -13.10 5.46 -6.65
N VAL A 218 -14.42 5.40 -6.55
CA VAL A 218 -15.18 4.18 -6.27
C VAL A 218 -15.82 3.72 -7.57
N VAL A 219 -15.75 2.43 -7.86
CA VAL A 219 -16.28 1.86 -9.10
C VAL A 219 -17.20 0.72 -8.74
N ASP A 220 -18.39 0.69 -9.35
CA ASP A 220 -19.27 -0.46 -9.26
C ASP A 220 -18.85 -1.52 -10.30
N PRO A 221 -18.33 -2.69 -9.88
CA PRO A 221 -17.92 -3.74 -10.81
C PRO A 221 -19.08 -4.30 -11.62
N ALA A 222 -20.32 -4.14 -11.17
CA ALA A 222 -21.51 -4.67 -11.85
C ALA A 222 -21.94 -3.81 -13.06
N THR A 223 -21.54 -2.55 -13.12
CA THR A 223 -21.97 -1.61 -14.17
C THR A 223 -20.82 -1.04 -14.99
N VAL A 224 -19.58 -1.22 -14.54
CA VAL A 224 -18.40 -0.75 -15.28
C VAL A 224 -18.28 -1.44 -16.63
N THR A 225 -18.04 -0.65 -17.68
CA THR A 225 -17.69 -1.21 -18.99
C THR A 225 -16.26 -1.76 -18.95
N PRO A 226 -16.03 -3.04 -19.26
CA PRO A 226 -14.69 -3.61 -19.32
C PRO A 226 -13.83 -2.89 -20.38
N VAL A 227 -12.60 -2.56 -20.00
CA VAL A 227 -11.62 -1.96 -20.91
C VAL A 227 -10.34 -2.76 -20.85
N ALA A 228 -10.02 -3.42 -21.96
CA ALA A 228 -8.75 -4.10 -22.10
C ALA A 228 -7.60 -3.09 -22.05
N SER A 229 -6.53 -3.43 -21.34
CA SER A 229 -5.34 -2.59 -21.24
C SER A 229 -4.09 -3.41 -21.01
N ASP A 230 -2.93 -2.81 -21.25
CA ASP A 230 -1.62 -3.37 -20.91
C ASP A 230 -0.75 -2.25 -20.31
N GLN A 231 0.36 -2.63 -19.69
CA GLN A 231 1.40 -1.75 -19.16
C GLN A 231 2.74 -2.46 -19.13
N LEU A 232 3.80 -1.76 -19.52
CA LEU A 232 5.18 -2.19 -19.31
C LEU A 232 5.51 -2.04 -17.82
N ALA A 233 5.62 -3.17 -17.13
CA ALA A 233 5.95 -3.23 -15.72
C ALA A 233 7.45 -3.22 -15.43
N ARG A 234 8.26 -3.78 -16.35
CA ARG A 234 9.73 -3.75 -16.30
C ARG A 234 10.32 -4.03 -17.68
N LEU A 235 11.44 -3.39 -18.00
CA LEU A 235 12.29 -3.69 -19.15
C LEU A 235 13.74 -3.78 -18.68
N ASP A 236 14.37 -4.94 -18.87
CA ASP A 236 15.82 -5.11 -18.77
C ASP A 236 16.36 -5.22 -20.20
N PHE A 237 16.97 -4.16 -20.72
CA PHE A 237 17.39 -4.05 -22.11
C PHE A 237 18.91 -3.92 -22.21
N ALA A 238 19.58 -4.86 -22.89
CA ALA A 238 20.96 -4.69 -23.30
C ALA A 238 21.04 -4.25 -24.78
N ARG A 239 20.19 -4.84 -25.63
CA ARG A 239 20.05 -4.56 -27.06
C ARG A 239 18.83 -5.32 -27.61
N ALA A 240 18.47 -5.06 -28.87
CA ALA A 240 17.29 -5.63 -29.52
C ALA A 240 17.21 -7.18 -29.50
N ASP A 241 18.35 -7.87 -29.53
CA ASP A 241 18.46 -9.33 -29.50
C ASP A 241 18.74 -9.89 -28.08
N HIS A 242 18.81 -9.02 -27.06
CA HIS A 242 19.07 -9.40 -25.68
C HIS A 242 18.32 -8.47 -24.72
N TYR A 243 17.09 -8.86 -24.37
CA TYR A 243 16.22 -8.11 -23.47
C TYR A 243 15.20 -9.02 -22.78
N ILE A 244 14.65 -8.57 -21.65
CA ILE A 244 13.46 -9.14 -21.01
C ILE A 244 12.48 -8.01 -20.72
N ALA A 245 11.25 -8.16 -21.20
CA ALA A 245 10.14 -7.25 -20.92
C ALA A 245 9.07 -7.98 -20.09
N ARG A 246 8.55 -7.28 -19.07
CA ARG A 246 7.44 -7.73 -18.23
C ARG A 246 6.25 -6.78 -18.45
N THR A 247 5.10 -7.34 -18.77
CA THR A 247 3.85 -6.63 -19.09
C THR A 247 2.70 -7.16 -18.25
N TYR A 248 1.69 -6.32 -17.99
CA TYR A 248 0.50 -6.69 -17.24
C TYR A 248 -0.79 -6.45 -18.03
N PRO A 249 -1.07 -7.29 -19.05
CA PRO A 249 -2.31 -7.23 -19.78
C PRO A 249 -3.50 -7.62 -18.89
N THR A 250 -4.65 -7.03 -19.19
CA THR A 250 -5.96 -7.33 -18.60
C THR A 250 -7.05 -7.13 -19.66
N ASP A 251 -8.10 -7.94 -19.62
CA ASP A 251 -9.32 -7.72 -20.39
C ASP A 251 -10.25 -6.67 -19.74
N GLY A 252 -9.94 -6.27 -18.50
CA GLY A 252 -10.73 -5.33 -17.71
C GLY A 252 -12.06 -5.91 -17.22
N VAL A 253 -12.31 -7.21 -17.38
CA VAL A 253 -13.57 -7.84 -16.97
C VAL A 253 -13.54 -8.10 -15.47
N PRO A 254 -14.45 -7.50 -14.68
CA PRO A 254 -14.52 -7.76 -13.26
C PRO A 254 -15.12 -9.14 -12.99
N ASP A 255 -14.49 -9.90 -12.11
CA ASP A 255 -15.04 -11.15 -11.61
C ASP A 255 -16.31 -10.86 -10.78
N PRO A 256 -17.45 -11.53 -11.05
CA PRO A 256 -18.72 -11.20 -10.41
C PRO A 256 -18.76 -11.54 -8.92
N ALA A 257 -17.93 -12.48 -8.45
CA ALA A 257 -17.90 -12.88 -7.05
C ALA A 257 -17.04 -11.95 -6.19
N THR A 258 -15.94 -11.45 -6.75
CA THR A 258 -14.93 -10.68 -6.01
C THR A 258 -14.89 -9.21 -6.39
N GLY A 259 -15.42 -8.82 -7.54
CA GLY A 259 -15.33 -7.47 -8.12
C GLY A 259 -13.93 -7.07 -8.58
N LYS A 260 -12.97 -8.01 -8.57
CA LYS A 260 -11.59 -7.78 -8.99
C LYS A 260 -11.43 -8.06 -10.48
N VAL A 261 -10.52 -7.34 -11.13
CA VAL A 261 -10.10 -7.66 -12.50
C VAL A 261 -8.84 -8.53 -12.46
N LYS A 262 -8.72 -9.45 -13.42
CA LYS A 262 -7.51 -10.27 -13.60
C LYS A 262 -6.47 -9.51 -14.40
N LEU A 263 -5.22 -9.57 -13.96
CA LEU A 263 -4.04 -9.25 -14.76
C LEU A 263 -3.24 -10.52 -15.01
N THR A 264 -2.36 -10.49 -16.01
CA THR A 264 -1.39 -11.56 -16.26
C THR A 264 0.02 -11.02 -16.12
N ASP A 265 0.90 -11.72 -15.41
CA ASP A 265 2.35 -11.43 -15.46
C ASP A 265 2.95 -12.05 -16.73
N ARG A 266 2.92 -11.30 -17.82
CA ARG A 266 3.45 -11.75 -19.11
C ARG A 266 4.89 -11.27 -19.28
N ARG A 267 5.82 -12.20 -19.38
CA ARG A 267 7.23 -11.94 -19.64
C ARG A 267 7.61 -12.50 -21.00
N ALA A 268 8.41 -11.75 -21.74
CA ALA A 268 8.94 -12.16 -23.03
C ALA A 268 10.29 -11.51 -23.25
N GLY A 269 11.12 -12.11 -24.09
CA GLY A 269 12.46 -11.59 -24.31
C GLY A 269 13.27 -12.45 -25.25
N LEU A 270 14.44 -11.92 -25.62
CA LEU A 270 15.46 -12.64 -26.36
C LEU A 270 16.73 -12.73 -25.51
N THR A 271 17.47 -13.82 -25.68
CA THR A 271 18.83 -14.01 -25.18
C THR A 271 19.72 -14.34 -26.36
N ASN A 272 20.49 -13.36 -26.83
CA ASN A 272 21.34 -13.47 -28.02
C ASN A 272 20.57 -13.94 -29.26
N GLY A 273 19.41 -13.33 -29.51
CA GLY A 273 18.57 -13.56 -30.69
C GLY A 273 17.59 -14.73 -30.58
N ALA A 274 17.75 -15.61 -29.60
CA ALA A 274 16.83 -16.72 -29.35
C ALA A 274 15.78 -16.36 -28.27
N PRO A 275 14.55 -16.86 -28.35
CA PRO A 275 13.56 -16.70 -27.29
C PRO A 275 14.09 -17.14 -25.92
N THR A 276 13.95 -16.29 -24.92
CA THR A 276 14.35 -16.60 -23.55
C THR A 276 13.46 -17.71 -22.98
N THR A 277 14.05 -18.71 -22.32
CA THR A 277 13.31 -19.85 -21.76
C THR A 277 12.38 -19.44 -20.63
N HIS A 278 11.29 -20.19 -20.43
CA HIS A 278 10.31 -19.93 -19.37
C HIS A 278 10.94 -19.86 -17.97
N ASP A 279 11.80 -20.82 -17.63
CA ASP A 279 12.51 -20.83 -16.33
C ASP A 279 13.36 -19.57 -16.10
N THR A 280 13.96 -19.02 -17.15
CA THR A 280 14.75 -17.78 -17.07
C THR A 280 13.83 -16.57 -16.89
N LEU A 281 12.70 -16.53 -17.61
CA LEU A 281 11.71 -15.46 -17.49
C LEU A 281 11.05 -15.45 -16.10
N TYR A 282 10.80 -16.63 -15.53
CA TYR A 282 10.03 -16.82 -14.30
C TYR A 282 10.85 -17.51 -13.20
N GLY A 283 12.09 -17.05 -13.00
CA GLY A 283 13.03 -17.61 -12.03
C GLY A 283 12.77 -17.26 -10.55
N SER A 284 11.53 -16.99 -10.14
CA SER A 284 11.20 -16.64 -8.75
C SER A 284 10.08 -17.53 -8.21
N LEU A 285 10.31 -18.09 -7.03
CA LEU A 285 9.28 -18.75 -6.22
C LEU A 285 8.91 -17.88 -5.03
N GLN A 286 7.65 -17.89 -4.64
CA GLN A 286 7.16 -17.30 -3.40
C GLN A 286 6.43 -18.37 -2.58
N LEU A 287 6.67 -18.40 -1.28
CA LEU A 287 6.02 -19.34 -0.37
C LEU A 287 4.58 -18.88 -0.11
N GLY A 288 3.62 -19.71 -0.50
CA GLY A 288 2.20 -19.51 -0.21
C GLY A 288 1.68 -20.50 0.82
N ALA A 289 0.36 -20.44 1.06
CA ALA A 289 -0.30 -21.29 2.06
C ALA A 289 -0.19 -22.79 1.77
N ASN A 290 0.04 -23.17 0.51
CA ASN A 290 0.12 -24.56 0.05
C ASN A 290 1.48 -24.90 -0.60
N GLY A 291 2.53 -24.13 -0.27
CA GLY A 291 3.91 -24.41 -0.67
C GLY A 291 4.47 -23.38 -1.63
N TRP A 292 5.58 -23.73 -2.29
CA TRP A 292 6.24 -22.84 -3.24
C TRP A 292 5.39 -22.64 -4.49
N VAL A 293 5.10 -21.38 -4.79
CA VAL A 293 4.38 -20.94 -5.99
C VAL A 293 5.39 -20.28 -6.93
N ARG A 294 5.53 -20.79 -8.15
CA ARG A 294 6.27 -20.08 -9.20
C ARG A 294 5.42 -18.92 -9.68
N CYS A 295 5.94 -17.71 -9.59
CA CYS A 295 5.17 -16.53 -9.97
C CYS A 295 5.21 -16.31 -11.49
N ASP A 296 4.45 -17.14 -12.20
CA ASP A 296 4.36 -17.16 -13.66
C ASP A 296 3.03 -16.62 -14.19
N GLU A 297 2.87 -16.63 -15.51
CA GLU A 297 1.71 -16.09 -16.23
C GLU A 297 0.40 -16.83 -15.93
N ASN A 298 0.46 -18.07 -15.44
CA ASN A 298 -0.70 -18.90 -15.15
C ASN A 298 -1.21 -18.69 -13.72
N VAL A 299 -0.39 -18.12 -12.86
CA VAL A 299 -0.74 -17.87 -11.47
C VAL A 299 -1.64 -16.65 -11.33
N ALA A 300 -2.60 -16.74 -10.40
CA ALA A 300 -3.56 -15.68 -10.15
C ALA A 300 -2.87 -14.35 -9.80
N PHE A 301 -3.22 -13.31 -10.56
CA PHE A 301 -2.88 -11.92 -10.31
C PHE A 301 -4.15 -11.09 -10.52
N THR A 302 -4.63 -10.44 -9.46
CA THR A 302 -5.90 -9.70 -9.48
C THR A 302 -5.76 -8.33 -8.83
N THR A 303 -6.62 -7.39 -9.18
CA THR A 303 -6.70 -6.09 -8.50
C THR A 303 -8.14 -5.61 -8.35
N THR A 304 -8.44 -4.91 -7.27
CA THR A 304 -9.71 -4.18 -7.15
C THR A 304 -9.72 -2.99 -8.10
N LEU A 305 -10.91 -2.64 -8.58
CA LEU A 305 -11.17 -1.42 -9.32
C LEU A 305 -11.18 -0.20 -8.38
N GLY A 306 -11.11 1.00 -8.94
CA GLY A 306 -11.12 2.25 -8.18
C GLY A 306 -9.72 2.74 -7.78
N THR A 307 -9.69 3.79 -6.96
CA THR A 307 -8.46 4.40 -6.45
C THR A 307 -8.70 4.88 -5.02
N PRO A 308 -7.93 4.39 -4.03
CA PRO A 308 -6.84 3.40 -4.14
C PRO A 308 -7.33 1.98 -4.47
N SER A 309 -6.42 1.06 -4.79
CA SER A 309 -6.69 -0.30 -5.23
C SER A 309 -5.77 -1.32 -4.57
N ARG A 310 -6.30 -2.51 -4.33
CA ARG A 310 -5.58 -3.65 -3.75
C ARG A 310 -5.25 -4.65 -4.83
N SER A 311 -4.05 -5.21 -4.79
CA SER A 311 -3.63 -6.22 -5.76
C SER A 311 -3.06 -7.45 -5.07
N ASP A 312 -3.51 -8.62 -5.49
CA ASP A 312 -3.00 -9.92 -5.07
C ASP A 312 -2.17 -10.49 -6.22
N TYR A 313 -0.87 -10.68 -5.99
CA TYR A 313 0.07 -11.21 -6.97
C TYR A 313 0.55 -12.60 -6.55
N CYS A 314 0.85 -13.45 -7.54
CA CYS A 314 1.39 -14.79 -7.34
C CYS A 314 0.55 -15.64 -6.37
N ALA A 315 -0.75 -15.77 -6.68
CA ALA A 315 -1.74 -16.47 -5.85
C ALA A 315 -1.90 -15.87 -4.44
N GLY A 316 -1.76 -14.55 -4.34
CA GLY A 316 -1.97 -13.80 -3.09
C GLY A 316 -0.84 -13.96 -2.06
N THR A 317 0.32 -14.48 -2.47
CA THR A 317 1.54 -14.51 -1.66
C THR A 317 2.08 -13.10 -1.43
N THR A 318 2.00 -12.25 -2.45
CA THR A 318 2.25 -10.81 -2.34
C THR A 318 0.94 -10.06 -2.41
N ARG A 319 0.61 -9.29 -1.37
CA ARG A 319 -0.55 -8.40 -1.36
C ARG A 319 -0.09 -6.96 -1.26
N THR A 320 -0.59 -6.12 -2.14
CA THR A 320 -0.23 -4.70 -2.18
C THR A 320 -1.47 -3.84 -2.10
N PHE A 321 -1.30 -2.64 -1.56
CA PHE A 321 -2.34 -1.62 -1.52
C PHE A 321 -1.75 -0.28 -1.92
N GLY A 322 -2.31 0.36 -2.95
CA GLY A 322 -1.75 1.59 -3.47
C GLY A 322 -2.68 2.33 -4.41
N HIS A 323 -2.21 3.47 -4.90
CA HIS A 323 -2.89 4.27 -5.92
C HIS A 323 -1.96 4.50 -7.10
N THR A 324 -2.48 5.07 -8.18
CA THR A 324 -1.70 5.34 -9.38
C THR A 324 -2.01 6.73 -9.90
N ALA A 325 -1.00 7.59 -9.94
CA ALA A 325 -1.05 8.84 -10.66
C ALA A 325 -0.82 8.56 -12.16
N VAL A 326 -1.60 9.18 -13.02
CA VAL A 326 -1.51 9.00 -14.47
C VAL A 326 -1.16 10.35 -15.09
N THR A 327 -0.13 10.35 -15.93
CA THR A 327 0.31 11.53 -16.69
C THR A 327 0.20 11.21 -18.17
N ASP A 328 -0.48 12.07 -18.93
CA ASP A 328 -0.45 12.01 -20.39
C ASP A 328 0.96 12.40 -20.87
N ILE A 329 1.53 11.55 -21.72
CA ILE A 329 2.86 11.77 -22.31
C ILE A 329 2.80 11.82 -23.83
N SER A 330 1.60 11.90 -24.41
CA SER A 330 1.40 12.06 -25.84
C SER A 330 2.18 13.26 -26.39
N GLY A 331 2.86 13.09 -27.51
CA GLY A 331 3.70 14.10 -28.15
C GLY A 331 5.07 14.32 -27.50
N ARG A 332 5.34 13.76 -26.32
CA ARG A 332 6.66 13.87 -25.68
C ARG A 332 7.68 12.94 -26.34
N LYS A 333 8.96 13.33 -26.38
CA LYS A 333 10.03 12.48 -26.92
C LYS A 333 10.23 11.23 -26.08
N MET A 334 10.39 10.08 -26.72
CA MET A 334 10.58 8.79 -26.03
C MET A 334 11.86 8.80 -25.18
N ALA A 335 12.95 9.35 -25.70
CA ALA A 335 14.22 9.44 -24.99
C ALA A 335 14.12 10.28 -23.71
N GLU A 336 13.40 11.41 -23.74
CA GLU A 336 13.24 12.29 -22.57
C GLU A 336 12.45 11.60 -21.46
N VAL A 337 11.31 10.97 -21.79
CA VAL A 337 10.50 10.26 -20.80
C VAL A 337 11.27 9.09 -20.19
N VAL A 338 12.04 8.32 -20.99
CA VAL A 338 12.85 7.23 -20.46
C VAL A 338 13.96 7.77 -19.54
N ALA A 339 14.63 8.86 -19.91
CA ALA A 339 15.62 9.50 -19.05
C ALA A 339 14.99 9.98 -17.72
N GLU A 340 13.81 10.59 -17.76
CA GLU A 340 13.06 11.00 -16.57
C GLU A 340 12.68 9.79 -15.69
N MET A 341 12.21 8.70 -16.30
CA MET A 341 11.89 7.47 -15.57
C MET A 341 13.13 6.87 -14.89
N GLN A 342 14.28 6.89 -15.57
CA GLN A 342 15.55 6.38 -15.05
C GLN A 342 16.13 7.23 -13.91
N ALA A 343 15.89 8.54 -13.94
CA ALA A 343 16.32 9.48 -12.89
C ALA A 343 15.36 9.53 -11.70
N ALA A 344 14.12 9.08 -11.86
CA ALA A 344 13.09 9.14 -10.82
C ALA A 344 13.02 7.85 -9.98
N ASP A 345 12.32 7.96 -8.85
CA ASP A 345 11.96 6.81 -8.03
C ASP A 345 11.04 5.85 -8.78
N GLY A 346 11.12 4.55 -8.44
CA GLY A 346 10.30 3.52 -9.06
C GLY A 346 10.63 3.26 -10.53
N ASN A 347 11.86 3.55 -10.97
CA ASN A 347 12.32 3.20 -12.32
C ASN A 347 12.02 1.73 -12.65
N SER A 348 11.55 1.49 -13.87
CA SER A 348 11.25 0.16 -14.41
C SER A 348 11.97 -0.14 -15.71
N ILE A 349 12.74 0.81 -16.27
CA ILE A 349 13.47 0.65 -17.52
C ILE A 349 14.97 0.68 -17.24
N PHE A 350 15.63 -0.45 -17.46
CA PHE A 350 17.05 -0.65 -17.18
C PHE A 350 17.82 -0.91 -18.47
N GLY A 351 19.04 -0.36 -18.55
CA GLY A 351 20.00 -0.60 -19.63
C GLY A 351 19.73 0.13 -20.96
N VAL A 352 18.54 0.69 -21.16
CA VAL A 352 18.28 1.63 -22.28
C VAL A 352 19.13 2.89 -22.09
N VAL A 353 19.97 3.23 -23.05
CA VAL A 353 20.72 4.49 -23.07
C VAL A 353 19.97 5.51 -23.94
N PRO A 354 19.25 6.49 -23.37
CA PRO A 354 18.28 7.28 -24.13
C PRO A 354 18.86 8.08 -25.30
N SER A 355 20.14 8.45 -25.25
CA SER A 355 20.81 9.21 -26.30
C SER A 355 21.12 8.41 -27.58
N VAL A 356 21.12 7.07 -27.51
CA VAL A 356 21.58 6.21 -28.61
C VAL A 356 20.72 4.97 -28.86
N ALA A 357 19.88 4.57 -27.90
CA ALA A 357 19.10 3.33 -28.01
C ALA A 357 17.90 3.42 -28.98
N PHE A 358 17.44 4.64 -29.28
CA PHE A 358 16.30 4.88 -30.17
C PHE A 358 16.75 5.10 -31.61
N ALA A 359 16.16 4.34 -32.55
CA ALA A 359 16.45 4.45 -33.97
C ALA A 359 16.19 5.87 -34.53
N ASN A 360 15.11 6.52 -34.08
CA ASN A 360 14.88 7.95 -34.29
C ASN A 360 14.95 8.70 -32.94
N PRO A 361 15.94 9.58 -32.71
CA PRO A 361 16.06 10.34 -31.47
C PRO A 361 14.93 11.35 -31.25
N ASP A 362 14.21 11.72 -32.32
CA ASP A 362 13.06 12.63 -32.28
C ASP A 362 11.71 11.88 -32.23
N ALA A 363 11.72 10.55 -32.06
CA ALA A 363 10.49 9.79 -31.92
C ALA A 363 9.69 10.24 -30.69
N THR A 364 8.41 10.53 -30.90
CA THR A 364 7.47 10.96 -29.86
C THR A 364 6.43 9.90 -29.57
N PHE A 365 5.92 9.88 -28.35
CA PHE A 365 4.79 9.04 -28.00
C PHE A 365 3.51 9.45 -28.74
N PRO A 366 2.72 8.51 -29.26
CA PRO A 366 1.45 8.81 -29.92
C PRO A 366 0.36 9.19 -28.89
N ALA A 367 -0.76 9.70 -29.40
CA ALA A 367 -1.95 9.99 -28.60
C ALA A 367 -2.42 8.76 -27.78
N GLY A 368 -2.81 9.00 -26.53
CA GLY A 368 -3.22 7.94 -25.59
C GLY A 368 -2.07 7.28 -24.85
N SER A 369 -0.84 7.75 -25.05
CA SER A 369 0.33 7.28 -24.29
C SER A 369 0.33 7.85 -22.87
N GLN A 370 0.52 6.99 -21.89
CA GLN A 370 0.46 7.39 -20.48
C GLN A 370 1.65 6.87 -19.70
N LEU A 371 2.17 7.70 -18.80
CA LEU A 371 3.05 7.31 -17.71
C LEU A 371 2.23 7.12 -16.44
N ARG A 372 2.33 5.94 -15.85
CA ARG A 372 1.61 5.54 -14.63
C ARG A 372 2.60 5.43 -13.48
N HIS A 373 2.47 6.29 -12.48
CA HIS A 373 3.26 6.23 -11.26
C HIS A 373 2.42 5.61 -10.15
N ARG A 374 2.68 4.34 -9.85
CA ARG A 374 2.07 3.61 -8.74
C ARG A 374 2.89 3.84 -7.48
N ARG A 375 2.20 4.18 -6.39
CA ARG A 375 2.74 4.13 -5.02
C ARG A 375 1.82 3.32 -4.14
N GLY A 376 2.40 2.63 -3.18
CA GLY A 376 1.64 1.83 -2.24
C GLY A 376 2.52 1.15 -1.22
N VAL A 377 1.93 0.16 -0.57
CA VAL A 377 2.58 -0.65 0.45
C VAL A 377 2.39 -2.13 0.16
N ASP A 378 3.36 -2.93 0.59
CA ASP A 378 3.26 -4.38 0.66
C ASP A 378 2.69 -4.77 2.03
N LEU A 379 1.58 -5.51 2.03
CA LEU A 379 0.87 -5.95 3.22
C LEU A 379 1.34 -7.33 3.70
N THR A 380 2.05 -8.06 2.84
CA THR A 380 2.64 -9.37 3.14
C THR A 380 4.10 -9.41 2.71
N GLN A 381 4.93 -10.14 3.45
CA GLN A 381 6.35 -10.32 3.17
C GLN A 381 6.62 -11.81 2.90
N PRO A 382 6.28 -12.33 1.71
CA PRO A 382 6.46 -13.74 1.41
C PRO A 382 7.94 -14.12 1.41
N LEU A 383 8.24 -15.33 1.90
CA LEU A 383 9.53 -15.96 1.65
C LEU A 383 9.68 -16.27 0.16
N SER A 384 10.89 -16.13 -0.37
CA SER A 384 11.17 -16.28 -1.80
C SER A 384 12.49 -16.98 -2.07
N ILE A 385 12.53 -17.70 -3.20
CA ILE A 385 13.74 -18.30 -3.78
C ILE A 385 13.96 -17.66 -5.15
N ASN A 386 15.20 -17.23 -5.43
CA ASN A 386 15.59 -16.77 -6.76
C ASN A 386 16.32 -17.91 -7.50
N LEU A 387 15.55 -18.64 -8.32
CA LEU A 387 16.03 -19.72 -9.17
C LEU A 387 16.94 -19.23 -10.31
N ALA A 388 16.86 -17.95 -10.69
CA ALA A 388 17.74 -17.39 -11.70
C ALA A 388 19.19 -17.23 -11.19
N ASN A 389 19.42 -17.32 -9.88
CA ASN A 389 20.75 -17.29 -9.29
C ASN A 389 21.18 -18.70 -8.83
N PRO A 390 22.04 -19.41 -9.58
CA PRO A 390 22.43 -20.78 -9.24
C PRO A 390 23.17 -20.87 -7.90
N ASN A 391 23.77 -19.78 -7.42
CA ASN A 391 24.48 -19.73 -6.14
C ASN A 391 23.54 -19.78 -4.93
N GLU A 392 22.22 -19.73 -5.13
CA GLU A 392 21.23 -19.84 -4.07
C GLU A 392 20.85 -21.28 -3.76
N LYS A 393 21.13 -22.23 -4.67
CA LYS A 393 21.02 -23.65 -4.39
C LYS A 393 22.24 -24.08 -3.58
N THR A 394 22.03 -24.63 -2.39
CA THR A 394 23.12 -25.16 -1.58
C THR A 394 23.47 -26.60 -1.98
N GLY A 395 24.57 -27.14 -1.46
CA GLY A 395 24.95 -28.55 -1.64
C GLY A 395 24.20 -29.55 -0.74
N PHE A 396 23.22 -29.10 0.05
CA PHE A 396 22.52 -29.93 1.03
C PHE A 396 21.13 -30.33 0.56
N THR A 397 20.69 -31.51 0.99
CA THR A 397 19.36 -32.06 0.65
C THR A 397 18.32 -31.88 1.77
N SER A 398 18.75 -31.57 3.00
CA SER A 398 17.87 -31.26 4.14
C SER A 398 18.44 -30.15 5.02
N LEU A 399 17.56 -29.46 5.76
CA LEU A 399 17.96 -28.43 6.70
C LEU A 399 18.85 -28.98 7.81
N GLU A 400 18.61 -30.20 8.29
CA GLU A 400 19.46 -30.87 9.27
C GLU A 400 20.88 -31.09 8.76
N ALA A 401 21.02 -31.53 7.50
CA ALA A 401 22.33 -31.72 6.89
C ALA A 401 23.09 -30.39 6.79
N LEU A 402 22.39 -29.30 6.44
CA LEU A 402 22.97 -27.95 6.44
C LEU A 402 23.42 -27.55 7.85
N MET A 403 22.57 -27.74 8.86
CA MET A 403 22.90 -27.37 10.24
C MET A 403 24.10 -28.16 10.79
N ALA A 404 24.14 -29.47 10.52
CA ALA A 404 25.23 -30.35 10.92
C ALA A 404 26.56 -30.01 10.23
N ALA A 405 26.53 -29.40 9.04
CA ALA A 405 27.73 -29.00 8.31
C ALA A 405 28.38 -27.70 8.82
N PHE A 406 27.66 -26.89 9.60
CA PHE A 406 28.18 -25.64 10.16
C PHE A 406 28.09 -25.61 11.70
N PRO A 407 28.70 -26.57 12.42
CA PRO A 407 28.67 -26.56 13.88
C PRO A 407 29.54 -25.41 14.42
N ALA A 408 29.08 -24.74 15.47
CA ALA A 408 29.83 -23.63 16.10
C ALA A 408 31.20 -24.08 16.62
N GLY A 409 31.33 -25.32 17.10
CA GLY A 409 32.61 -25.90 17.50
C GLY A 409 33.60 -26.14 16.34
N GLY A 410 33.14 -26.07 15.08
CA GLY A 410 33.97 -26.16 13.88
C GLY A 410 34.40 -24.80 13.32
N VAL A 411 34.04 -23.68 13.96
CA VAL A 411 34.37 -22.35 13.47
C VAL A 411 35.84 -22.02 13.78
N SER A 412 36.60 -21.69 12.74
CA SER A 412 37.98 -21.22 12.87
C SER A 412 38.05 -19.70 12.78
N LEU A 413 38.46 -19.02 13.85
CA LEU A 413 38.69 -17.58 13.86
C LEU A 413 40.19 -17.27 13.70
N PRO A 414 40.56 -16.16 13.02
CA PRO A 414 39.68 -15.12 12.47
C PRO A 414 39.17 -15.42 11.05
N ALA A 415 39.54 -16.55 10.44
CA ALA A 415 39.18 -16.85 9.04
C ALA A 415 37.65 -16.98 8.80
N GLY A 416 36.90 -17.40 9.82
CA GLY A 416 35.46 -17.67 9.74
C GLY A 416 35.08 -18.90 8.91
N THR A 417 36.03 -19.79 8.62
CA THR A 417 35.74 -21.11 8.05
C THR A 417 34.80 -21.88 8.99
N GLY A 418 33.85 -22.64 8.46
CA GLY A 418 32.84 -23.36 9.25
C GLY A 418 31.56 -22.57 9.54
N THR A 419 31.35 -21.43 8.87
CA THR A 419 30.13 -20.61 8.99
C THR A 419 29.40 -20.49 7.65
N THR A 420 28.10 -20.21 7.68
CA THR A 420 27.30 -19.88 6.48
C THR A 420 26.81 -18.43 6.52
N SER A 421 26.60 -17.81 5.35
CA SER A 421 26.27 -16.39 5.25
C SER A 421 24.78 -16.10 5.51
N MET A 422 24.52 -14.98 6.19
CA MET A 422 23.18 -14.43 6.49
C MET A 422 22.94 -13.07 5.81
N GLY A 423 23.87 -12.61 4.97
CA GLY A 423 23.77 -11.35 4.21
C GLY A 423 24.72 -10.25 4.69
N VAL A 424 24.78 -9.16 3.93
CA VAL A 424 25.69 -8.02 4.20
C VAL A 424 25.18 -7.14 5.35
N LEU A 425 26.10 -6.66 6.18
CA LEU A 425 25.82 -5.86 7.38
C LEU A 425 25.76 -4.35 7.11
N ASP A 426 26.43 -3.88 6.06
CA ASP A 426 26.54 -2.46 5.73
C ASP A 426 26.18 -2.19 4.25
N GLU A 427 25.85 -0.94 3.95
CA GLU A 427 25.44 -0.51 2.61
C GLU A 427 26.61 -0.55 1.62
N GLN A 428 27.83 -0.35 2.13
CA GLN A 428 29.08 -0.42 1.37
C GLN A 428 29.48 -1.86 1.01
N GLN A 429 28.77 -2.87 1.54
CA GLN A 429 29.09 -4.28 1.36
C GLN A 429 30.53 -4.62 1.75
N THR A 430 31.03 -3.99 2.81
CA THR A 430 32.34 -4.22 3.40
C THR A 430 32.29 -5.18 4.58
N ARG A 431 31.09 -5.50 5.07
CA ARG A 431 30.90 -6.47 6.16
C ARG A 431 29.78 -7.44 5.87
N ILE A 432 29.94 -8.67 6.35
CA ILE A 432 28.97 -9.75 6.16
C ILE A 432 28.64 -10.44 7.49
N LEU A 433 27.35 -10.71 7.68
CA LEU A 433 26.84 -11.52 8.78
C LEU A 433 26.93 -12.99 8.39
N ARG A 434 27.40 -13.81 9.32
CA ARG A 434 27.51 -15.25 9.18
C ARG A 434 26.98 -15.94 10.44
N VAL A 435 26.64 -17.22 10.32
CA VAL A 435 26.06 -18.01 11.40
C VAL A 435 26.69 -19.40 11.46
N ALA A 436 26.76 -19.97 12.66
CA ALA A 436 27.03 -21.37 12.91
C ALA A 436 26.10 -21.89 14.02
N PHE A 437 25.88 -23.20 14.05
CA PHE A 437 24.88 -23.86 14.89
C PHE A 437 25.53 -24.45 16.14
N THR A 438 25.12 -24.01 17.33
CA THR A 438 25.67 -24.47 18.63
C THR A 438 25.02 -25.76 19.13
N GLY A 439 23.97 -26.23 18.46
CA GLY A 439 23.22 -27.45 18.79
C GLY A 439 21.80 -27.40 18.20
N ALA A 440 20.90 -28.25 18.70
CA ALA A 440 19.48 -28.12 18.41
C ALA A 440 18.95 -26.82 19.04
N GLY A 441 18.45 -25.89 18.23
CA GLY A 441 17.73 -24.71 18.74
C GLY A 441 18.55 -23.43 18.93
N THR A 442 19.88 -23.45 18.83
CA THR A 442 20.73 -22.27 19.14
C THR A 442 21.77 -21.99 18.06
N VAL A 443 22.10 -20.71 17.88
CA VAL A 443 23.08 -20.24 16.90
C VAL A 443 24.02 -19.19 17.49
N GLN A 444 25.24 -19.15 16.95
CA GLN A 444 26.20 -18.08 17.16
C GLN A 444 26.34 -17.27 15.86
N TYR A 445 26.19 -15.95 15.95
CA TYR A 445 26.43 -15.06 14.83
C TYR A 445 27.85 -14.51 14.83
N TYR A 446 28.38 -14.26 13.63
CA TYR A 446 29.70 -13.71 13.39
C TYR A 446 29.61 -12.58 12.39
N ALA A 447 30.39 -11.52 12.62
CA ALA A 447 30.53 -10.44 11.67
C ALA A 447 31.96 -10.43 11.13
N CYS A 448 32.08 -10.45 9.80
CA CYS A 448 33.35 -10.57 9.08
C CYS A 448 33.56 -9.38 8.15
N ASN A 449 34.81 -9.10 7.79
CA ASN A 449 35.11 -8.24 6.65
C ASN A 449 34.71 -8.97 5.38
N PHE A 450 34.15 -8.24 4.42
CA PHE A 450 33.67 -8.77 3.15
C PHE A 450 34.29 -8.00 1.99
N HIS A 451 34.76 -8.73 0.99
CA HIS A 451 35.40 -8.21 -0.21
C HIS A 451 34.46 -8.46 -1.40
N PRO A 452 33.64 -7.48 -1.81
CA PRO A 452 32.56 -7.70 -2.76
C PRO A 452 33.06 -8.08 -4.16
N ALA A 453 34.22 -7.56 -4.57
CA ALA A 453 34.82 -7.83 -5.89
C ALA A 453 35.14 -9.32 -6.11
N THR A 454 35.51 -10.03 -5.04
CA THR A 454 35.86 -11.45 -5.07
C THR A 454 34.80 -12.31 -4.39
N SER A 455 33.79 -11.71 -3.77
CA SER A 455 32.80 -12.37 -2.90
C SER A 455 33.44 -13.23 -1.80
N THR A 456 34.59 -12.80 -1.28
CA THR A 456 35.33 -13.48 -0.20
C THR A 456 35.19 -12.72 1.12
N TYR A 457 35.58 -13.35 2.23
CA TYR A 457 35.53 -12.74 3.56
C TYR A 457 36.74 -13.17 4.40
N ASP A 458 37.05 -12.36 5.41
CA ASP A 458 38.08 -12.65 6.41
C ASP A 458 37.74 -11.94 7.74
N THR A 459 38.62 -12.09 8.73
CA THR A 459 38.59 -11.32 9.98
C THR A 459 37.23 -11.32 10.66
N CYS A 460 36.71 -12.51 10.89
CA CYS A 460 35.46 -12.74 11.59
C CYS A 460 35.63 -12.63 13.10
N ALA A 461 34.64 -12.03 13.76
CA ALA A 461 34.49 -12.02 15.21
C ALA A 461 33.07 -12.47 15.59
N ALA A 462 32.97 -13.22 16.70
CA ALA A 462 31.69 -13.57 17.29
C ALA A 462 30.93 -12.31 17.73
N THR A 463 29.61 -12.33 17.59
CA THR A 463 28.70 -11.27 18.01
C THR A 463 27.70 -11.83 19.00
N GLU A 464 26.40 -11.61 18.79
CA GLU A 464 25.33 -12.11 19.63
C GLU A 464 25.01 -13.59 19.31
N THR A 465 24.27 -14.23 20.22
CA THR A 465 23.67 -15.55 20.03
C THR A 465 22.17 -15.41 19.77
N GLY A 466 21.59 -16.36 19.06
CA GLY A 466 20.14 -16.44 18.83
C GLY A 466 19.63 -17.88 18.91
N THR A 467 18.38 -18.05 18.50
CA THR A 467 17.77 -19.38 18.33
C THR A 467 17.42 -19.64 16.88
N VAL A 468 17.33 -20.92 16.54
CA VAL A 468 16.86 -21.37 15.22
C VAL A 468 15.96 -22.57 15.37
N GLU A 469 14.88 -22.62 14.62
CA GLU A 469 14.01 -23.78 14.53
C GLU A 469 13.71 -24.12 13.08
N VAL A 470 13.45 -25.39 12.80
CA VAL A 470 12.81 -25.79 11.56
C VAL A 470 11.31 -25.64 11.75
N ARG A 471 10.69 -24.82 10.93
CA ARG A 471 9.24 -24.63 10.90
C ARG A 471 8.67 -25.12 9.59
N THR A 472 7.48 -25.71 9.65
CA THR A 472 6.67 -25.98 8.47
C THR A 472 5.78 -24.77 8.19
N GLU A 473 6.09 -24.03 7.13
CA GLU A 473 5.30 -22.90 6.64
C GLU A 473 4.74 -23.24 5.27
N GLY A 474 3.41 -23.18 5.11
CA GLY A 474 2.76 -23.56 3.84
C GLY A 474 3.03 -25.01 3.42
N GLY A 475 3.29 -25.91 4.35
CA GLY A 475 3.69 -27.29 4.05
C GLY A 475 5.17 -27.48 3.64
N VAL A 476 5.97 -26.41 3.65
CA VAL A 476 7.41 -26.41 3.34
C VAL A 476 8.22 -26.23 4.61
N ARG A 477 9.35 -26.93 4.71
CA ARG A 477 10.31 -26.76 5.81
C ARG A 477 11.24 -25.58 5.55
N VAL A 478 11.29 -24.65 6.50
CA VAL A 478 12.16 -23.47 6.49
C VAL A 478 12.85 -23.29 7.84
N LEU A 479 14.04 -22.68 7.85
CA LEU A 479 14.66 -22.22 9.09
C LEU A 479 14.05 -20.87 9.50
N VAL A 480 13.76 -20.74 10.79
CA VAL A 480 13.33 -19.48 11.40
C VAL A 480 14.35 -19.10 12.46
N PHE A 481 15.05 -17.99 12.22
CA PHE A 481 16.03 -17.43 13.13
C PHE A 481 15.38 -16.38 14.02
N ASN A 482 15.55 -16.48 15.34
CA ASN A 482 14.95 -15.57 16.30
C ASN A 482 16.01 -15.00 17.26
N GLY A 483 15.96 -13.69 17.48
CA GLY A 483 16.87 -12.98 18.39
C GLY A 483 18.33 -12.95 17.93
N GLY A 484 19.10 -12.01 18.50
CA GLY A 484 20.56 -11.94 18.32
C GLY A 484 21.06 -11.60 16.91
N HIS A 485 20.18 -11.29 15.96
CA HIS A 485 20.54 -11.05 14.58
C HIS A 485 20.86 -9.55 14.38
N PRO A 486 22.12 -9.15 14.18
CA PRO A 486 22.44 -7.76 13.87
C PRO A 486 21.67 -7.32 12.62
N PRO A 487 21.18 -6.07 12.56
CA PRO A 487 20.46 -5.59 11.39
C PRO A 487 21.39 -5.63 10.18
N THR A 488 21.02 -6.41 9.17
CA THR A 488 21.67 -6.36 7.85
C THR A 488 21.34 -5.03 7.15
N ALA A 489 22.16 -4.57 6.22
CA ALA A 489 21.87 -3.34 5.48
C ALA A 489 20.84 -3.53 4.36
N VAL A 490 20.75 -4.75 3.82
CA VAL A 490 19.77 -5.07 2.78
C VAL A 490 18.35 -5.13 3.32
N GLY A 491 17.36 -4.75 2.50
CA GLY A 491 15.93 -4.77 2.85
C GLY A 491 15.33 -6.16 3.03
N SER A 492 16.11 -7.23 2.82
CA SER A 492 15.69 -8.62 3.00
C SER A 492 16.43 -9.28 4.16
N LEU A 493 15.75 -10.18 4.86
CA LEU A 493 16.34 -11.20 5.72
C LEU A 493 16.66 -12.44 4.89
N ARG A 494 17.78 -13.08 5.20
CA ARG A 494 18.18 -14.36 4.61
C ARG A 494 17.87 -15.50 5.57
N THR A 495 17.36 -16.60 5.04
CA THR A 495 17.20 -17.87 5.73
C THR A 495 17.43 -19.03 4.74
N PHE A 496 17.04 -20.25 5.11
CA PHE A 496 17.14 -21.45 4.28
C PHE A 496 15.81 -22.21 4.28
N GLY A 497 15.50 -22.85 3.15
CA GLY A 497 14.28 -23.66 3.01
C GLY A 497 14.45 -24.79 2.00
N GLU A 498 13.62 -25.82 2.14
CA GLU A 498 13.66 -26.99 1.27
C GLU A 498 12.78 -26.79 0.02
N TYR A 499 13.32 -27.14 -1.13
CA TYR A 499 12.61 -27.15 -2.40
C TYR A 499 13.27 -28.18 -3.33
N ASP A 500 12.45 -29.04 -3.96
CA ASP A 500 12.88 -29.98 -5.00
C ASP A 500 14.12 -30.83 -4.61
N GLY A 501 14.07 -31.41 -3.39
CA GLY A 501 15.12 -32.28 -2.86
C GLY A 501 16.43 -31.58 -2.49
N ALA A 502 16.45 -30.24 -2.46
CA ALA A 502 17.61 -29.45 -2.07
C ALA A 502 17.24 -28.34 -1.07
N VAL A 503 18.25 -27.82 -0.37
CA VAL A 503 18.12 -26.63 0.47
C VAL A 503 18.54 -25.41 -0.35
N TYR A 504 17.70 -24.39 -0.35
CA TYR A 504 17.94 -23.11 -0.98
C TYR A 504 18.14 -22.02 0.05
N VAL A 505 18.88 -21.00 -0.35
CA VAL A 505 18.83 -19.68 0.28
C VAL A 505 17.46 -19.08 0.02
N VAL A 506 16.79 -18.69 1.09
CA VAL A 506 15.46 -18.08 1.07
C VAL A 506 15.57 -16.64 1.55
N ARG A 507 14.76 -15.74 0.99
CA ARG A 507 14.69 -14.34 1.42
C ARG A 507 13.26 -13.92 1.74
N GLY A 508 13.11 -13.18 2.83
CA GLY A 508 11.88 -12.44 3.14
C GLY A 508 12.20 -10.95 3.26
N THR A 509 11.34 -10.09 2.73
CA THR A 509 11.45 -8.64 2.97
C THR A 509 11.31 -8.36 4.47
N LYS A 510 12.13 -7.46 5.01
CA LYS A 510 11.96 -6.99 6.39
C LYS A 510 10.60 -6.34 6.55
N SER A 511 9.92 -6.59 7.65
CA SER A 511 8.54 -6.13 7.86
C SER A 511 8.43 -4.65 8.20
N ASP A 512 9.53 -3.95 8.49
CA ASP A 512 9.51 -2.51 8.74
C ASP A 512 8.86 -1.75 7.57
N ALA A 513 8.04 -0.75 7.88
CA ALA A 513 7.32 0.07 6.92
C ALA A 513 8.23 0.62 5.82
N ARG A 514 9.46 1.05 6.16
CA ARG A 514 10.42 1.59 5.18
C ARG A 514 10.81 0.64 4.05
N TYR A 515 10.72 -0.69 4.26
CA TYR A 515 11.05 -1.70 3.24
C TYR A 515 9.82 -2.20 2.49
N ASN A 516 8.63 -1.83 2.97
CA ASN A 516 7.35 -2.24 2.41
C ASN A 516 6.60 -1.07 1.77
N VAL A 517 7.26 0.07 1.55
CA VAL A 517 6.78 1.07 0.60
C VAL A 517 7.25 0.65 -0.79
N ASN A 518 6.32 0.55 -1.73
CA ASN A 518 6.62 0.23 -3.13
C ASN A 518 6.27 1.42 -4.03
N THR A 519 7.15 1.70 -5.00
CA THR A 519 6.87 2.66 -6.09
C THR A 519 7.26 2.04 -7.42
N ALA A 520 6.48 2.34 -8.46
CA ALA A 520 6.75 1.86 -9.82
C ALA A 520 6.23 2.85 -10.86
N ARG A 521 7.05 3.15 -11.86
CA ARG A 521 6.68 3.91 -13.05
C ARG A 521 6.47 2.97 -14.22
N ARG A 522 5.36 3.06 -14.91
CA ARG A 522 4.99 2.13 -15.99
C ARG A 522 4.45 2.89 -17.18
N LEU A 523 4.94 2.55 -18.37
CA LEU A 523 4.32 2.99 -19.62
C LEU A 523 3.06 2.14 -19.83
N ASN A 524 1.96 2.75 -20.28
CA ASN A 524 0.80 1.97 -20.72
C ASN A 524 1.10 1.20 -22.03
N GLY A 525 0.19 0.32 -22.44
CA GLY A 525 0.35 -0.50 -23.64
C GLY A 525 0.61 0.33 -24.90
N VAL A 526 -0.14 1.42 -25.10
CA VAL A 526 0.04 2.33 -26.25
C VAL A 526 1.47 2.87 -26.32
N ALA A 527 1.98 3.40 -25.20
CA ALA A 527 3.34 3.91 -25.11
C ALA A 527 4.38 2.80 -25.34
N TRP A 528 4.18 1.62 -24.75
CA TRP A 528 5.10 0.49 -24.90
C TRP A 528 5.18 -0.01 -26.34
N GLU A 529 4.03 -0.26 -26.99
CA GLU A 529 3.99 -0.72 -28.37
C GLU A 529 4.65 0.27 -29.34
N ALA A 530 4.47 1.58 -29.11
CA ALA A 530 5.15 2.61 -29.90
C ALA A 530 6.68 2.62 -29.68
N MET A 531 7.14 2.27 -28.48
CA MET A 531 8.55 2.31 -28.11
C MET A 531 9.36 1.14 -28.70
N LYS A 532 8.77 -0.05 -28.81
CA LYS A 532 9.44 -1.27 -29.32
C LYS A 532 10.19 -1.09 -30.65
N PRO A 533 9.57 -0.58 -31.74
CA PRO A 533 10.26 -0.45 -33.03
C PRO A 533 11.44 0.51 -32.94
N GLN A 534 11.38 1.52 -32.07
CA GLN A 534 12.50 2.44 -31.88
C GLN A 534 13.67 1.78 -31.15
N LEU A 535 13.42 0.77 -30.32
CA LEU A 535 14.45 -0.06 -29.68
C LEU A 535 14.91 -1.25 -30.54
N GLY A 536 14.40 -1.39 -31.77
CA GLY A 536 14.65 -2.54 -32.64
C GLY A 536 14.00 -3.84 -32.14
N ILE A 537 13.10 -3.77 -31.16
CA ILE A 537 12.36 -4.94 -30.66
C ILE A 537 11.25 -5.24 -31.67
N GLY A 538 11.30 -6.41 -32.29
CA GLY A 538 10.28 -6.86 -33.23
C GLY A 538 8.88 -6.88 -32.61
N SER A 539 7.86 -6.57 -33.40
CA SER A 539 6.48 -6.91 -33.06
C SER A 539 6.42 -8.44 -32.93
N ALA A 540 6.09 -8.94 -31.74
CA ALA A 540 5.85 -10.36 -31.53
C ALA A 540 4.86 -10.86 -32.59
N ALA A 541 5.27 -11.90 -33.33
CA ALA A 541 4.38 -12.63 -34.24
C ALA A 541 3.33 -13.41 -33.47
#